data_AF-A0A1I1FQM8-F1
#
_entry.id   AF-A0A1I1FQM8-F1
#
_cell.length_a   1.000
_cell.length_b   1.000
_cell.length_c   1.000
_cell.angle_alpha   90.00
_cell.angle_beta   90.00
_cell.angle_gamma   90.00
#
_symmetry.space_group_name_H-M   'P 1'
#
loop_
_entity.id
_entity.type
_entity.pdbx_description
1 polymer ?
#
loop_
_entity_poly.entity_id
_entity_poly.type
_entity_poly.pdbx_seq_one_letter_code
_entity_poly.pdbx_strand_id
1 'polypeptide(L)' 'MKESYENQVLKKQVEIAVNNLKRMSSKETDKSKKLDIDYVITVLTDKPYGSMPF' A
#
# COMPACT_ATOMS: atom_id res chain seq x y z
N MET A 1 17.02 13.56 14.22
CA MET A 1 17.23 12.26 14.90
C MET A 1 17.65 11.24 13.83
N LYS A 2 18.70 10.44 14.07
CA LYS A 2 19.06 9.34 13.15
C LYS A 2 17.94 8.31 13.22
N GLU A 3 17.28 8.07 12.09
CA GLU A 3 16.28 7.02 11.98
C GLU A 3 16.96 5.67 12.25
N SER A 4 16.40 4.86 13.17
CA SER A 4 16.95 3.54 13.48
C SER A 4 17.08 2.71 12.19
N TYR A 5 18.11 1.87 12.09
CA TYR A 5 18.30 0.95 10.97
C TYR A 5 17.03 0.12 10.71
N GLU A 6 16.37 -0.31 11.79
CA GLU A 6 15.10 -1.05 11.75
C GLU A 6 13.97 -0.24 11.10
N ASN A 7 13.88 1.06 11.38
CA ASN A 7 12.89 1.95 10.75
C ASN A 7 13.15 2.11 9.25
N GLN A 8 14.41 2.14 8.81
CA GLN A 8 14.75 2.20 7.38
C GLN A 8 14.40 0.91 6.66
N VAL A 9 14.66 -0.25 7.28
CA VAL A 9 14.27 -1.56 6.75
C VAL A 9 12.76 -1.67 6.64
N LEU A 10 12.03 -1.29 7.69
CA LEU A 10 10.57 -1.30 7.72
C LEU A 10 9.98 -0.44 6.60
N LYS A 11 10.48 0.79 6.41
CA LYS A 11 10.05 1.66 5.31
C LYS A 11 10.23 1.03 3.94
N LYS A 12 11.39 0.40 3.69
CA LYS A 12 11.64 -0.32 2.42
C LYS A 12 10.69 -1.49 2.23
N GLN A 13 10.40 -2.25 3.30
CA GLN A 13 9.47 -3.37 3.24
C GLN A 13 8.04 -2.89 2.90
N VAL A 14 7.60 -1.80 3.53
CA VAL A 14 6.30 -1.16 3.23
C VAL A 14 6.26 -0.70 1.78
N GLU A 15 7.31 -0.04 1.28
CA GLU A 15 7.39 0.42 -0.10
C GLU A 15 7.30 -0.73 -1.12
N ILE A 16 8.04 -1.82 -0.87
CA ILE A 16 7.99 -3.02 -1.72
C ILE A 16 6.59 -3.64 -1.70
N ALA A 17 5.97 -3.77 -0.52
CA ALA A 17 4.63 -4.31 -0.38
C ALA A 17 3.59 -3.47 -1.14
N VAL A 18 3.62 -2.15 -0.96
CA VAL A 18 2.72 -1.21 -1.66
C VAL A 18 2.89 -1.29 -3.17
N ASN A 19 4.13 -1.38 -3.68
CA ASN A 19 4.38 -1.49 -5.12
C ASN A 19 3.85 -2.81 -5.70
N ASN A 20 3.98 -3.92 -4.96
CA ASN A 20 3.41 -5.20 -5.38
C ASN A 20 1.88 -5.16 -5.39
N LEU A 21 1.25 -4.61 -4.36
CA LEU A 21 -0.21 -4.48 -4.28
C LEU A 21 -0.77 -3.60 -5.40
N LYS A 22 -0.11 -2.48 -5.74
CA LYS A 22 -0.50 -1.64 -6.90
C LYS A 22 -0.49 -2.42 -8.21
N ARG A 23 0.51 -3.29 -8.42
CA ARG A 23 0.60 -4.15 -9.61
C ARG A 23 -0.47 -5.25 -9.64
N MET A 24 -0.93 -5.71 -8.47
CA MET A 24 -2.05 -6.65 -8.37
C MET A 24 -3.37 -5.94 -8.68
N SER A 25 -3.62 -4.80 -8.02
CA SER A 25 -4.83 -3.98 -8.22
C SER A 25 -5.00 -3.53 -9.68
N SER A 26 -3.91 -3.20 -10.40
CA SER A 26 -4.00 -2.79 -11.81
C SER A 26 -4.35 -3.92 -12.78
N LYS A 27 -4.18 -5.17 -12.37
CA LYS A 27 -4.47 -6.37 -13.18
C LYS A 27 -5.76 -7.09 -12.74
N GLU A 28 -6.29 -6.75 -11.57
CA GLU A 28 -7.50 -7.36 -11.04
C GLU A 28 -8.74 -6.86 -11.78
N THR A 29 -9.56 -7.80 -12.25
CA THR A 29 -10.78 -7.53 -13.01
C THR A 29 -12.02 -7.65 -12.13
N ASP A 30 -11.93 -8.39 -11.03
CA ASP A 30 -12.96 -8.44 -10.00
C ASP A 30 -12.96 -7.14 -9.20
N LYS A 31 -14.03 -6.35 -9.34
CA LYS A 31 -14.17 -5.04 -8.69
C LYS A 31 -14.12 -5.12 -7.16
N SER A 32 -14.65 -6.18 -6.57
CA SER A 32 -14.67 -6.34 -5.12
C SER A 32 -13.26 -6.67 -4.60
N LYS A 33 -12.54 -7.57 -5.27
CA LYS A 33 -11.15 -7.88 -4.90
C LYS A 33 -10.22 -6.70 -5.13
N LYS A 34 -10.44 -5.94 -6.19
CA LYS A 34 -9.69 -4.71 -6.45
C LYS A 34 -9.87 -3.70 -5.31
N LEU A 35 -11.11 -3.51 -4.85
CA LEU A 35 -11.43 -2.64 -3.72
C LEU A 35 -10.70 -3.07 -2.44
N ASP A 36 -10.65 -4.38 -2.15
CA ASP A 36 -9.92 -4.91 -1.00
C ASP A 36 -8.42 -4.60 -1.08
N ILE A 37 -7.80 -4.78 -2.25
CA ILE A 37 -6.38 -4.48 -2.46
C ILE A 37 -6.11 -2.97 -2.30
N ASP A 38 -6.96 -2.13 -2.86
CA ASP A 38 -6.82 -0.66 -2.79
C ASP A 38 -7.02 -0.13 -1.36
N TYR A 39 -7.88 -0.78 -0.58
CA TYR A 39 -8.03 -0.51 0.85
C TYR A 39 -6.73 -0.82 1.62
N VAL A 40 -6.13 -2.00 1.38
CA VAL A 40 -4.86 -2.37 2.02
C VAL A 40 -3.75 -1.38 1.68
N ILE A 41 -3.66 -0.92 0.44
CA ILE A 41 -2.70 0.13 0.03
C ILE A 41 -2.92 1.43 0.83
N THR A 42 -4.18 1.82 1.04
CA THR A 42 -4.53 3.03 1.80
C THR A 42 -4.05 2.94 3.24
N VAL A 43 -4.33 1.79 3.90
CA VAL A 43 -3.88 1.51 5.28
C VAL A 43 -2.34 1.54 5.38
N LEU A 44 -1.63 0.91 4.43
CA LEU A 44 -0.16 0.84 4.46
C LEU A 44 0.53 2.17 4.14
N THR A 45 -0.16 3.09 3.46
CA THR A 45 0.40 4.40 3.09
C THR A 45 -0.02 5.52 4.04
N ASP A 46 -0.73 5.19 5.11
CA ASP A 46 -1.26 6.13 6.10
C ASP A 46 -2.07 7.27 5.44
N LYS A 47 -2.66 6.97 4.28
CA LYS A 47 -3.52 7.92 3.56
C LYS A 47 -4.87 7.97 4.26
N PRO A 48 -5.51 9.15 4.33
CA PRO A 48 -6.78 9.27 5.04
C PRO A 48 -7.82 8.33 4.43
N TYR A 49 -8.57 7.64 5.29
CA TYR A 49 -9.72 6.83 4.89
C TYR A 49 -10.66 7.63 3.98
N GLY A 50 -11.02 7.08 2.81
CA GLY A 50 -11.83 7.77 1.81
C GLY A 50 -11.06 8.72 0.88
N SER A 51 -9.75 8.95 1.09
CA SER A 51 -8.84 9.61 0.13
C SER A 51 -8.36 8.65 -0.96
N MET A 52 -9.20 7.67 -1.28
CA MET A 52 -8.99 6.71 -2.35
C MET A 52 -9.10 7.47 -3.67
N PRO A 53 -8.07 7.53 -4.53
CA PRO A 53 -8.21 8.17 -5.82
C PRO A 53 -8.30 7.11 -6.91
N PHE A 54 -9.26 6.16 -6.87
CA PHE A 54 -9.54 5.27 -8.01
C PHE A 54 -11.01 4.87 -8.05
#